data_AF-A0A3A0G0X9-F1
#
_entry.id   AF-A0A3A0G0X9-F1
#
_cell.length_a   1.000
_cell.length_b   1.000
_cell.length_c   1.000
_cell.angle_alpha   90.00
_cell.angle_beta   90.00
_cell.angle_gamma   90.00
#
_symmetry.space_group_name_H-M   'P 1'
#
loop_
_entity.id
_entity.type
_entity.pdbx_description
1 polymer ?
#
loop_
_entity_poly.entity_id
_entity_poly.type
_entity_poly.pdbx_seq_one_letter_code
_entity_poly.pdbx_strand_id
1 'polypeptide(L)'
;MNGATEVVCIYFQEEEINELFSDLLRAHGARTRILSDISQAPQDTRVITEPQFFPQLNPSLWRRCLVVGNKESLKGIDTLCLSRPLTESKIEAALKNFLSLA
;
A
#
# COMPACT_ATOMS: atom_id res chain seq x y z
N MET A 1 18.32 20.15 0.34
CA MET A 1 17.05 19.54 -0.13
C MET A 1 16.63 18.52 0.91
N ASN A 2 15.71 18.88 1.81
CA ASN A 2 15.22 18.00 2.87
C ASN A 2 14.19 17.02 2.28
N GLY A 3 14.66 16.01 1.55
CA GLY A 3 13.83 14.93 1.06
C GLY A 3 13.64 13.90 2.17
N ALA A 4 12.69 14.14 3.08
CA ALA A 4 12.22 13.08 3.96
C ALA A 4 11.74 11.94 3.05
N THR A 5 12.53 10.86 2.96
CA THR A 5 12.20 9.72 2.12
C THR A 5 11.01 9.04 2.80
N GLU A 6 9.80 9.32 2.34
CA GLU A 6 8.56 8.78 2.92
C GLU A 6 8.66 7.26 3.00
N VAL A 7 8.40 6.72 4.19
CA VAL A 7 8.42 5.27 4.41
C VAL A 7 7.03 4.74 4.08
N VAL A 8 6.97 3.78 3.16
CA VAL A 8 5.75 3.04 2.83
C VAL A 8 5.71 1.77 3.69
N CYS A 9 4.66 1.64 4.48
CA CYS A 9 4.38 0.45 5.26
C CYS A 9 3.62 -0.58 4.42
N ILE A 10 3.97 -1.85 4.58
CA ILE A 10 3.41 -2.95 3.79
C ILE A 10 2.93 -4.04 4.74
N TYR A 11 1.71 -4.53 4.54
CA TYR A 11 1.18 -5.64 5.32
C TYR A 11 0.18 -6.47 4.51
N PHE A 12 0.57 -7.70 4.21
CA PHE A 12 -0.22 -8.73 3.55
C PHE A 12 -0.18 -10.01 4.38
N GLN A 13 -1.20 -10.85 4.23
CA GLN A 13 -1.22 -12.17 4.87
C GLN A 13 -0.10 -13.07 4.33
N GLU A 14 0.20 -12.96 3.04
CA GLU A 14 1.25 -13.73 2.37
C GLU A 14 2.57 -12.94 2.37
N GLU A 15 3.63 -13.52 2.94
CA GLU A 15 4.97 -12.91 3.04
C GLU A 15 5.55 -12.59 1.66
N GLU A 16 5.36 -13.46 0.68
CA GLU A 16 5.83 -13.27 -0.70
C GLU A 16 5.23 -12.00 -1.34
N ILE A 17 3.97 -11.67 -1.01
CA ILE A 17 3.33 -10.44 -1.50
C ILE A 17 3.92 -9.20 -0.81
N ASN A 18 4.25 -9.30 0.48
CA ASN A 18 4.94 -8.22 1.19
C ASN A 18 6.28 -7.89 0.52
N GLU A 19 7.08 -8.92 0.23
CA GLU A 19 8.38 -8.74 -0.43
C GLU A 19 8.23 -8.22 -1.86
N LEU A 20 7.28 -8.75 -2.63
CA LEU A 20 7.00 -8.25 -3.98
C LEU A 20 6.73 -6.74 -4.00
N PHE A 21 5.81 -6.26 -3.15
CA PHE A 21 5.52 -4.82 -3.08
C PHE A 21 6.70 -4.01 -2.52
N SER A 22 7.46 -4.59 -1.59
CA SER A 22 8.66 -3.97 -1.02
C SER A 22 9.69 -3.69 -2.13
N ASP A 23 9.97 -4.67 -2.97
CA ASP A 23 10.94 -4.55 -4.07
C ASP A 23 10.46 -3.59 -5.16
N LEU A 24 9.19 -3.67 -5.54
CA LEU A 24 8.60 -2.74 -6.52
C LEU A 24 8.73 -1.28 -6.04
N LEU A 25 8.35 -1.00 -4.79
CA LEU A 25 8.44 0.34 -4.23
C LEU A 25 9.89 0.84 -4.12
N ARG A 26 10.82 -0.04 -3.74
CA ARG A 26 12.26 0.28 -3.70
C ARG A 26 12.79 0.59 -5.09
N ALA A 27 12.33 -0.10 -6.13
CA ALA A 27 12.67 0.21 -7.52
C ALA A 27 12.18 1.61 -7.94
N HIS A 28 11.09 2.11 -7.35
CA HIS A 28 10.63 3.49 -7.50
C HIS A 28 11.30 4.49 -6.54
N GLY A 29 12.31 4.08 -5.79
CA GLY A 29 13.06 4.95 -4.87
C GLY A 29 12.39 5.21 -3.53
N ALA A 30 11.29 4.52 -3.20
CA ALA A 30 10.65 4.61 -1.89
C ALA A 30 11.38 3.77 -0.84
N ARG A 31 11.33 4.20 0.42
CA ARG A 31 11.74 3.36 1.55
C ARG A 31 10.55 2.52 1.98
N THR A 32 10.78 1.25 2.30
CA THR A 32 9.71 0.33 2.68
C THR A 32 9.92 -0.24 4.07
N ARG A 33 8.81 -0.53 4.75
CA ARG A 33 8.80 -1.26 6.02
C ARG A 33 7.67 -2.28 5.99
N ILE A 34 8.01 -3.56 6.03
CA ILE A 34 7.03 -4.62 6.23
C ILE A 34 6.65 -4.62 7.72
N LEU A 35 5.35 -4.59 7.99
CA LEU A 35 4.80 -4.60 9.34
C LEU A 35 4.58 -6.04 9.80
N SER A 36 4.67 -6.29 11.10
CA SER A 36 4.19 -7.53 11.72
C SER A 36 2.69 -7.48 12.04
N ASP A 37 2.14 -6.27 12.15
CA ASP A 37 0.75 -5.99 12.48
C ASP A 37 0.34 -4.64 11.84
N ILE A 38 -0.78 -4.63 11.12
CA ILE A 38 -1.33 -3.45 10.42
C ILE A 38 -1.63 -2.28 11.38
N SER A 39 -2.01 -2.56 12.63
CA SER A 39 -2.35 -1.55 13.63
C SER A 39 -1.15 -0.73 14.09
N GLN A 40 0.08 -1.21 13.82
CA GLN A 40 1.33 -0.54 14.16
C GLN A 40 1.81 0.47 13.10
N ALA A 41 1.03 0.67 12.03
CA ALA A 41 1.35 1.65 11.00
C ALA A 41 1.45 3.07 11.60
N PRO A 42 2.59 3.78 11.45
CA PRO A 42 2.72 5.15 11.92
C PRO A 42 1.75 6.09 11.20
N GLN A 43 1.26 7.13 11.87
CA GLN A 43 0.22 8.02 11.32
C GLN A 43 0.69 8.87 10.12
N ASP A 44 2.00 9.09 10.00
CA ASP A 44 2.62 9.85 8.91
C ASP A 44 3.32 8.97 7.86
N THR A 45 2.81 7.76 7.66
CA THR A 45 3.25 6.89 6.55
C THR A 45 2.14 6.67 5.54
N ARG A 46 2.52 6.09 4.40
CA ARG A 46 1.58 5.47 3.47
C ARG A 46 1.53 3.98 3.71
N VAL A 47 0.42 3.33 3.41
CA VAL A 47 0.23 1.90 3.67
C VAL A 47 -0.24 1.15 2.43
N ILE A 48 0.32 -0.01 2.15
CA ILE A 48 -0.22 -0.97 1.18
C ILE A 48 -0.69 -2.23 1.92
N THR A 49 -1.94 -2.65 1.69
CA THR A 49 -2.52 -3.81 2.37
C THR A 49 -3.66 -4.48 1.59
N GLU A 50 -4.31 -5.47 2.20
CA GLU A 50 -5.45 -6.22 1.67
C GLU A 50 -6.78 -5.77 2.28
N PRO A 51 -7.93 -6.00 1.59
CA PRO A 51 -9.25 -5.58 2.05
C PRO A 51 -9.60 -5.98 3.48
N GLN A 52 -9.20 -7.18 3.90
CA GLN A 52 -9.51 -7.69 5.25
C GLN A 52 -8.77 -6.96 6.38
N PHE A 53 -7.67 -6.27 6.07
CA PHE A 53 -6.87 -5.52 7.03
C PHE A 53 -7.16 -4.01 6.98
N PHE A 54 -7.72 -3.50 5.88
CA PHE A 54 -8.07 -2.09 5.73
C PHE A 54 -8.91 -1.52 6.90
N PRO A 55 -9.95 -2.21 7.41
CA PRO A 55 -10.73 -1.70 8.55
C PRO A 55 -9.95 -1.57 9.86
N GLN A 56 -8.80 -2.24 9.97
CA GLN A 56 -7.94 -2.21 11.17
C GLN A 56 -6.97 -1.03 11.15
N LEU A 57 -6.83 -0.35 10.01
CA LEU A 57 -6.02 0.85 9.91
C LEU A 57 -6.67 2.01 10.66
N ASN A 58 -5.81 2.86 11.23
CA ASN A 58 -6.26 4.16 11.72
C ASN A 58 -6.97 4.92 10.58
N PRO A 59 -8.18 5.46 10.80
CA PRO A 59 -8.92 6.23 9.79
C PRO A 59 -8.13 7.38 9.14
N SER A 60 -7.16 7.96 9.85
CA SER A 60 -6.27 9.00 9.28
C SER A 60 -5.43 8.49 8.09
N LEU A 61 -5.14 7.19 8.06
CA LEU A 61 -4.34 6.53 7.02
C LEU A 61 -5.17 6.08 5.82
N TRP A 62 -6.50 6.10 5.91
CA TRP A 62 -7.36 5.58 4.84
C TRP A 62 -7.11 6.29 3.50
N ARG A 63 -6.89 7.61 3.52
CA ARG A 63 -6.56 8.40 2.32
C ARG A 63 -5.13 8.23 1.82
N ARG A 64 -4.27 7.61 2.63
CA ARG A 64 -2.84 7.34 2.35
C ARG A 64 -2.61 5.85 2.13
N CYS A 65 -3.66 5.10 1.78
CA CYS A 65 -3.63 3.66 1.65
C CYS A 65 -3.81 3.22 0.18
N LEU A 66 -3.12 2.16 -0.22
CA LEU A 66 -3.40 1.39 -1.42
C LEU A 66 -3.88 0.00 -1.00
N VAL A 67 -5.11 -0.36 -1.37
CA VAL A 67 -5.69 -1.67 -1.06
C VAL A 67 -5.65 -2.58 -2.28
N VAL A 68 -5.05 -3.76 -2.13
CA VAL A 68 -4.85 -4.72 -3.21
C VAL A 68 -5.71 -5.96 -2.98
N GLY A 69 -6.57 -6.31 -3.94
CA GLY A 69 -7.52 -7.40 -3.73
C GLY A 69 -8.27 -7.82 -4.99
N ASN A 70 -9.24 -8.73 -4.83
CA ASN A 70 -10.16 -9.07 -5.91
C ASN A 70 -11.20 -7.96 -6.09
N LYS A 71 -11.74 -7.81 -7.29
CA LYS A 71 -12.71 -6.74 -7.60
C LYS A 71 -13.92 -6.72 -6.65
N GLU A 72 -14.35 -7.89 -6.18
CA GLU A 72 -15.49 -8.01 -5.26
C GLU A 72 -15.14 -7.56 -3.84
N SER A 73 -13.95 -7.89 -3.33
CA SER A 73 -13.53 -7.51 -1.98
C SER A 73 -13.16 -6.03 -1.85
N LEU A 74 -12.92 -5.35 -2.98
CA LEU A 74 -12.65 -3.92 -3.02
C LEU A 74 -13.93 -3.06 -3.07
N LYS A 75 -15.11 -3.66 -3.23
CA LYS A 75 -16.37 -2.91 -3.29
C LYS A 75 -16.62 -2.17 -1.98
N GLY A 76 -16.83 -0.85 -2.06
CA GLY A 76 -17.12 0.00 -0.90
C GLY A 76 -15.89 0.50 -0.15
N ILE A 77 -14.66 0.19 -0.61
CA ILE A 77 -13.44 0.77 -0.06
C ILE A 77 -13.20 2.13 -0.71
N ASP A 78 -13.30 3.20 0.08
CA ASP A 78 -13.10 4.58 -0.36
C ASP A 78 -11.63 5.00 -0.27
N THR A 79 -10.77 4.28 -1.01
CA THR A 79 -9.34 4.61 -1.15
C THR A 79 -8.79 4.11 -2.49
N LEU A 80 -7.51 4.37 -2.76
CA LEU A 80 -6.85 3.85 -3.94
C LEU A 80 -6.85 2.31 -3.90
N CYS A 81 -7.34 1.68 -4.96
CA CYS A 81 -7.50 0.24 -5.03
C CYS A 81 -6.80 -0.35 -6.26
N LEU A 82 -6.16 -1.51 -6.09
CA LEU A 82 -5.55 -2.29 -7.15
C LEU A 82 -6.21 -3.67 -7.22
N SER A 83 -7.06 -3.87 -8.25
CA SER A 83 -7.80 -5.12 -8.43
C SER A 83 -6.99 -6.17 -9.20
N ARG A 84 -6.99 -7.42 -8.71
CA ARG A 84 -6.49 -8.60 -9.43
C ARG A 84 -7.27 -8.83 -10.76
N PRO A 85 -6.67 -9.46 -11.79
CA PRO A 85 -5.28 -9.91 -11.85
C PRO A 85 -4.31 -8.73 -11.88
N LEU A 86 -3.18 -8.90 -11.19
CA LEU A 86 -2.08 -7.94 -11.16
C LEU A 86 -1.31 -8.06 -12.46
N THR A 87 -1.37 -7.02 -13.29
CA THR A 87 -0.52 -6.89 -14.48
C THR A 87 0.50 -5.80 -14.21
N GLU A 88 1.67 -5.89 -14.84
CA GLU A 88 2.73 -4.88 -14.71
C GLU A 88 2.18 -3.46 -14.93
N SER A 89 1.44 -3.23 -16.01
CA SER A 89 0.87 -1.91 -16.30
C SER A 89 -0.11 -1.41 -15.22
N LYS A 90 -0.85 -2.29 -14.55
CA LYS A 90 -1.75 -1.90 -13.45
C LYS A 90 -0.97 -1.59 -12.18
N ILE A 91 0.06 -2.38 -11.89
CA ILE A 91 0.96 -2.14 -10.76
C ILE A 91 1.63 -0.78 -10.93
N GLU A 92 2.27 -0.55 -12.07
CA GLU A 92 2.95 0.71 -12.41
C GLU A 92 2.03 1.92 -12.28
N ALA A 93 0.83 1.85 -12.86
CA ALA A 93 -0.15 2.93 -12.76
C ALA A 93 -0.59 3.17 -11.31
N ALA A 94 -0.82 2.11 -10.54
CA ALA A 94 -1.22 2.21 -9.14
C ALA A 94 -0.09 2.79 -8.28
N LEU A 95 1.15 2.33 -8.44
CA LEU A 95 2.31 2.82 -7.69
C LEU A 95 2.62 4.28 -8.03
N LYS A 96 2.54 4.67 -9.31
CA LYS A 96 2.73 6.08 -9.71
C LYS A 96 1.67 6.99 -9.07
N ASN A 97 0.40 6.57 -9.08
CA ASN A 97 -0.68 7.33 -8.43
C ASN A 97 -0.45 7.38 -6.91
N PHE A 98 -0.16 6.23 -6.30
CA PHE A 98 0.07 6.10 -4.87
C PHE A 98 1.26 6.94 -4.38
N LEU A 99 2.35 6.98 -5.16
CA LEU A 99 3.57 7.71 -4.85
C LEU A 99 3.45 9.23 -5.13
N SER A 100 2.52 9.67 -5.98
CA SER A 100 2.33 11.08 -6.33
C SER A 100 1.31 11.85 -5.47
N LEU A 101 0.58 11.15 -4.58
CA LEU A 101 -0.35 11.76 -3.62
C LEU A 101 0.42 12.55 -2.53
N ALA A 102 0.73 13.81 -2.82
CA ALA A 102 1.33 14.76 -1.88
C ALA A 102 0.38 15.14 -0.74
#